data_AF-A0A832RL56-F1
#
_entry.id   AF-A0A832RL56-F1
#
_cell.length_a   1.000
_cell.length_b   1.000
_cell.length_c   1.000
_cell.angle_alpha   90.00
_cell.angle_beta   90.00
_cell.angle_gamma   90.00
#
_symmetry.space_group_name_H-M   'P 1'
#
loop_
_entity.id
_entity.type
_entity.pdbx_description
1 polymer ?
#
loop_
_entity_poly.entity_id
_entity_poly.type
_entity_poly.pdbx_seq_one_letter_code
_entity_poly.pdbx_strand_id
1 'polypeptide(L)' 'MSVFIDTNKCNGISVCSDGGLCIELCALNAMKEMDDRPQVIDEDCTECGLCLLNCPNEAIFKQS' A
#
# COMPACT_ATOMS: atom_id res chain seq x y z
N MET A 1 -3.00 3.92 13.97
CA MET A 1 -3.86 4.25 12.82
C MET A 1 -3.02 4.03 11.59
N SER A 2 -3.60 3.44 10.54
CA SER A 2 -2.90 2.96 9.37
C SER A 2 -3.62 3.43 8.10
N VAL A 3 -2.97 3.23 6.97
CA VAL A 3 -3.61 3.41 5.66
C VAL A 3 -4.47 2.19 5.32
N PHE A 4 -5.51 2.42 4.53
CA PHE A 4 -6.41 1.39 4.02
C PHE A 4 -6.20 1.21 2.53
N ILE A 5 -6.47 0.00 2.03
CA ILE A 5 -6.34 -0.36 0.62
C ILE A 5 -7.72 -0.73 0.07
N ASP A 6 -8.19 0.01 -0.94
CA ASP A 6 -9.36 -0.33 -1.73
C ASP A 6 -9.01 -1.47 -2.70
N THR A 7 -9.53 -2.66 -2.39
CA THR A 7 -9.29 -3.87 -3.18
C THR A 7 -9.93 -3.83 -4.57
N ASN A 8 -10.88 -2.94 -4.82
CA ASN A 8 -11.48 -2.75 -6.15
C ASN A 8 -10.58 -1.91 -7.06
N LYS A 9 -9.77 -1.02 -6.48
CA LYS A 9 -8.80 -0.19 -7.23
C LYS A 9 -7.41 -0.85 -7.30
N CYS A 10 -7.01 -1.59 -6.28
CA CYS A 10 -5.77 -2.35 -6.29
C CYS A 10 -5.93 -3.59 -7.20
N ASN A 11 -5.20 -3.62 -8.32
CA ASN A 11 -5.27 -4.68 -9.32
C ASN A 11 -4.25 -5.82 -9.10
N GLY A 12 -3.46 -5.77 -8.02
CA GLY A 12 -2.43 -6.76 -7.67
C GLY A 12 -1.00 -6.25 -7.95
N ILE A 13 0.00 -6.86 -7.31
CA ILE A 13 1.41 -6.46 -7.41
C ILE A 13 2.00 -6.86 -8.77
N SER A 14 1.72 -8.07 -9.22
CA SER A 14 2.22 -8.68 -10.45
C SER A 14 1.84 -7.92 -11.73
N VAL A 15 0.73 -7.18 -11.69
CA VAL A 15 0.20 -6.38 -12.81
C VAL A 15 0.12 -4.88 -12.46
N CYS A 16 0.71 -4.47 -11.34
CA CYS A 16 0.83 -3.06 -10.99
C CYS A 16 1.83 -2.39 -11.94
N SER A 17 1.50 -1.22 -12.48
CA SER A 17 2.41 -0.45 -13.34
C SER A 17 3.76 -0.15 -12.68
N ASP A 18 3.76 0.02 -11.35
CA ASP A 18 4.94 0.29 -10.54
C ASP A 18 5.42 -0.95 -9.74
N GLY A 19 4.96 -2.15 -10.11
CA GLY A 19 5.50 -3.42 -9.60
C GLY A 19 5.45 -3.61 -8.08
N GLY A 20 4.51 -2.96 -7.38
CA GLY A 20 4.43 -3.03 -5.92
C GLY A 20 5.28 -2.00 -5.17
N LEU A 21 5.64 -0.88 -5.81
CA LEU A 21 6.38 0.24 -5.22
C LEU A 21 5.86 0.69 -3.83
N CYS A 22 4.56 0.54 -3.54
CA CYS A 22 4.01 0.86 -2.21
C CYS A 22 4.65 0.03 -1.08
N ILE A 23 5.07 -1.20 -1.36
CA ILE A 23 5.78 -2.09 -0.43
C ILE A 23 7.24 -1.63 -0.31
N GLU A 24 7.92 -1.39 -1.44
CA GLU A 24 9.33 -1.00 -1.48
C GLU A 24 9.60 0.35 -0.81
N LEU A 25 8.70 1.33 -0.96
CA LEU A 25 8.84 2.65 -0.34
C LEU A 25 8.60 2.64 1.17
N CYS A 26 8.08 1.55 1.73
CA CYS A 26 7.78 1.47 3.14
C CYS A 26 9.05 1.21 3.97
N ALA A 27 9.76 2.27 4.34
CA ALA A 27 10.99 2.18 5.16
C ALA A 27 10.78 1.51 6.53
N LEU A 28 9.54 1.44 7.01
CA LEU A 28 9.17 0.80 8.27
C LEU A 28 8.80 -0.69 8.10
N ASN A 29 8.79 -1.22 6.88
CA ASN A 29 8.30 -2.56 6.56
C ASN A 29 6.86 -2.83 7.03
N ALA A 30 6.06 -1.78 7.17
CA ALA A 30 4.65 -1.83 7.55
C ALA A 30 3.73 -2.29 6.40
N MET A 31 4.28 -2.63 5.23
CA MET A 31 3.56 -3.27 4.15
C MET A 31 4.34 -4.48 3.65
N LYS A 32 3.61 -5.56 3.34
CA LYS A 32 4.17 -6.80 2.79
C LYS A 32 3.28 -7.32 1.67
N GLU A 33 3.87 -8.06 0.75
CA GLU A 33 3.11 -8.78 -0.26
C GLU A 33 2.50 -10.06 0.36
N MET A 34 1.21 -10.25 0.17
CA MET A 34 0.49 -11.48 0.47
C MET A 34 -0.57 -11.72 -0.61
N ASP A 35 -0.53 -12.89 -1.25
CA ASP A 35 -1.45 -13.29 -2.31
C ASP A 35 -1.58 -12.25 -3.43
N ASP A 36 -0.43 -11.81 -3.97
CA ASP A 36 -0.33 -10.79 -5.02
C ASP A 36 -0.91 -9.42 -4.63
N ARG A 37 -1.05 -9.13 -3.33
CA ARG A 37 -1.60 -7.86 -2.85
C ARG A 37 -0.79 -7.29 -1.70
N PRO A 38 -0.72 -5.96 -1.57
CA PRO A 38 -0.14 -5.35 -0.39
C PRO A 38 -1.07 -5.55 0.82
N GLN A 39 -0.50 -5.99 1.94
CA GLN A 39 -1.14 -5.98 3.26
C GLN A 39 -0.41 -5.03 4.19
N VAL A 40 -1.17 -4.28 4.97
CA VAL A 40 -0.65 -3.30 5.93
C VAL A 40 -0.56 -3.93 7.31
N ILE A 41 0.55 -3.72 7.99
CA ILE A 41 0.77 -4.06 9.40
C ILE A 41 0.46 -2.80 10.20
N ASP A 42 -0.73 -2.77 10.80
CA ASP A 42 -1.29 -1.55 11.42
C ASP A 42 -0.43 -0.97 12.54
N GLU A 43 0.28 -1.84 13.28
CA GLU A 43 1.15 -1.44 14.39
C GLU A 43 2.43 -0.72 13.95
N ASP A 44 2.92 -1.00 12.75
CA ASP A 44 4.16 -0.42 12.21
C ASP A 44 3.90 0.81 11.32
N CYS A 45 2.63 1.03 10.92
CA CYS A 45 2.27 2.12 10.04
C CYS A 45 2.21 3.45 10.79
N THR A 46 3.01 4.43 10.37
CA THR A 46 3.02 5.80 10.91
C THR A 46 2.27 6.81 10.05
N GLU A 47 1.57 6.34 9.02
CA GLU A 47 0.82 7.18 8.07
C GLU A 47 1.66 8.25 7.35
N CYS A 48 2.93 7.96 7.05
CA CYS A 48 3.82 8.89 6.34
C CYS A 48 3.31 9.33 4.96
N GLY A 49 2.44 8.55 4.33
CA GLY A 49 1.74 8.92 3.09
C GLY A 49 2.51 8.67 1.80
N LEU A 50 3.72 8.09 1.85
CA LEU A 50 4.49 7.80 0.63
C LEU A 50 3.76 6.80 -0.29
N CYS A 51 3.14 5.77 0.26
CA CYS A 51 2.36 4.81 -0.52
C CYS A 51 1.09 5.41 -1.12
N LEU A 52 0.46 6.36 -0.42
CA LEU A 52 -0.69 7.12 -0.93
C LEU A 52 -0.30 7.93 -2.17
N LEU A 53 0.82 8.66 -2.10
CA LEU A 53 1.28 9.54 -3.19
C LEU A 53 1.72 8.78 -4.45
N ASN A 54 2.21 7.55 -4.29
CA ASN A 54 2.82 6.76 -5.36
C ASN A 54 1.95 5.59 -5.83
N CYS A 55 0.71 5.46 -5.35
CA CYS A 55 -0.19 4.42 -5.87
C CYS A 55 -0.82 4.91 -7.18
N PRO A 56 -0.48 4.33 -8.35
CA PRO A 56 -0.99 4.80 -9.65
C PRO A 56 -2.50 4.60 -9.79
N ASN A 57 -3.07 3.66 -9.04
CA ASN A 57 -4.50 3.38 -9.05
C ASN A 57 -5.28 4.17 -7.98
N GLU A 58 -4.60 5.01 -7.19
CA GLU A 58 -5.20 5.74 -6.06
C GLU A 58 -6.01 4.80 -5.13
N ALA A 59 -5.47 3.60 -4.91
CA ALA A 59 -6.12 2.54 -4.14
C ALA A 59 -5.88 2.67 -2.64
N ILE A 60 -4.91 3.48 -2.21
CA ILE A 60 -4.52 3.62 -0.80
C ILE A 60 -5.12 4.92 -0.27
N PHE A 61 -5.66 4.93 0.95
CA PHE A 61 -6.25 6.12 1.57
C PHE A 61 -6.12 6.12 3.10
N LYS A 62 -6.27 7.29 3.74
CA LYS A 62 -6.36 7.42 5.20
C LYS A 62 -7.83 7.39 5.63
N GLN A 63 -8.14 6.75 6.75
CA GLN A 63 -9.48 6.85 7.35
C GLN A 63 -9.56 8.16 8.12
N SER A 64 -10.44 9.05 7.66
CA SER A 64 -10.78 10.32 8.30
C SER A 64 -11.82 10.15 9.39
#